data_AF-T0LG63-F1
#
_entry.id   AF-T0LG63-F1
#
_cell.length_a   1.000
_cell.length_b   1.000
_cell.length_c   1.000
_cell.angle_alpha   90.00
_cell.angle_beta   90.00
_cell.angle_gamma   90.00
#
_symmetry.space_group_name_H-M   'P 1'
#
loop_
_entity.id
_entity.type
_entity.pdbx_description
1 polymer ?
#
loop_
_entity_poly.entity_id
_entity_poly.type
_entity_poly.pdbx_seq_one_letter_code
_entity_poly.pdbx_strand_id
1 'polypeptide(L)'
;MAPPLNLLIRALVAFEDVIIRQILRSPGFHRGVGRIQRFVDEKQNGPMPHEPLRQGEASANPEDRGFAHHFFEELKNQFRGTPTDPPRRGPPAPPKR
;
A
#
# COMPACT_ATOMS: atom_id res chain seq x y z
N MET A 1 -10.52 -19.98 -37.06
CA MET A 1 -10.20 -20.35 -35.66
C MET A 1 -8.91 -19.64 -35.28
N ALA A 2 -8.94 -18.60 -34.45
CA ALA A 2 -7.72 -17.93 -34.01
C ALA A 2 -6.91 -18.91 -33.14
N PRO A 3 -5.59 -19.05 -33.36
CA PRO A 3 -4.79 -19.99 -32.60
C PRO A 3 -4.89 -19.66 -31.10
N PRO A 4 -4.96 -20.67 -30.20
CA PRO A 4 -5.23 -20.48 -28.78
C PRO A 4 -4.22 -19.54 -28.10
N LEU A 5 -2.98 -19.49 -28.59
CA LEU A 5 -1.94 -18.57 -28.15
C LEU A 5 -2.30 -17.09 -28.40
N ASN A 6 -2.96 -16.77 -29.52
CA ASN A 6 -3.38 -15.40 -29.83
C ASN A 6 -4.48 -14.91 -28.88
N LEU A 7 -5.36 -15.81 -28.42
CA LEU A 7 -6.40 -15.46 -27.46
C LEU A 7 -5.79 -15.20 -26.07
N LEU A 8 -4.81 -16.01 -25.67
CA LEU A 8 -4.06 -15.80 -24.42
C LEU A 8 -3.29 -14.48 -24.43
N ILE A 9 -2.54 -14.19 -25.50
CA ILE A 9 -1.80 -12.93 -25.64
C ILE A 9 -2.76 -11.73 -25.59
N ARG A 10 -3.90 -11.79 -26.30
CA ARG A 10 -4.90 -10.73 -26.28
C ARG A 10 -5.53 -10.54 -24.90
N ALA A 11 -5.79 -11.62 -24.17
CA ALA A 11 -6.32 -11.55 -22.82
C ALA A 11 -5.32 -10.91 -21.84
N LEU A 12 -4.03 -11.24 -21.98
CA LEU A 12 -2.96 -10.70 -21.14
C LEU A 12 -2.77 -9.19 -21.37
N VAL A 13 -2.75 -8.76 -22.64
CA VAL A 13 -2.69 -7.35 -23.01
C VAL A 13 -3.93 -6.58 -22.54
N ALA A 14 -5.13 -7.15 -22.69
CA ALA A 14 -6.35 -6.51 -22.20
C ALA A 14 -6.37 -6.36 -20.67
N PHE A 15 -5.84 -7.36 -19.96
CA PHE A 15 -5.72 -7.33 -18.50
C PHE A 15 -4.70 -6.28 -18.02
N GLU A 16 -3.56 -6.18 -18.71
CA GLU A 16 -2.57 -5.13 -18.47
C GLU A 16 -3.19 -3.73 -18.62
N ASP A 17 -3.97 -3.51 -19.68
CA ASP A 17 -4.63 -2.22 -19.95
C ASP A 17 -5.63 -1.84 -18.83
N VAL A 18 -6.36 -2.82 -18.29
CA VAL A 18 -7.27 -2.62 -17.16
C VAL A 18 -6.50 -2.30 -15.87
N ILE A 19 -5.42 -3.02 -15.59
CA ILE A 19 -4.58 -2.75 -14.41
C ILE A 19 -3.98 -1.35 -14.50
N ILE A 20 -3.40 -0.98 -15.64
CA ILE A 20 -2.80 0.34 -15.84
C ILE A 20 -3.86 1.43 -15.63
N ARG A 21 -5.05 1.30 -16.22
CA ARG A 21 -6.14 2.27 -16.03
C ARG A 21 -6.57 2.37 -14.56
N GLN A 22 -6.64 1.25 -13.85
CA GLN A 22 -7.02 1.21 -12.44
C GLN A 22 -5.96 1.86 -11.55
N ILE A 23 -4.68 1.60 -11.83
CA ILE A 23 -3.53 2.18 -11.15
C ILE A 23 -3.47 3.69 -11.40
N LEU A 24 -3.64 4.13 -12.64
CA LEU A 24 -3.62 5.55 -13.00
C LEU A 24 -4.84 6.32 -12.47
N ARG A 25 -5.98 5.66 -12.25
CA ARG A 25 -7.15 6.27 -11.59
C ARG A 25 -7.03 6.32 -10.07
N SER A 26 -6.12 5.54 -9.48
CA SER A 26 -5.93 5.49 -8.03
C SER A 26 -5.19 6.74 -7.55
N PRO A 27 -5.85 7.61 -6.74
CA PRO A 27 -5.18 8.76 -6.13
C PRO A 27 -4.08 8.33 -5.14
N GLY A 28 -4.18 7.11 -4.61
CA GLY A 28 -3.19 6.51 -3.72
C GLY A 28 -1.90 6.13 -4.45
N PHE A 29 -2.01 5.67 -5.69
CA PHE A 29 -0.83 5.32 -6.50
C PHE A 29 0.02 6.57 -6.79
N HIS A 30 -0.62 7.66 -7.22
CA HIS A 30 0.08 8.94 -7.44
C HIS A 30 0.74 9.49 -6.17
N ARG A 31 0.09 9.36 -5.01
CA ARG A 31 0.67 9.70 -3.70
C ARG A 31 1.86 8.81 -3.35
N GLY A 32 1.80 7.52 -3.68
CA GLY A 32 2.88 6.56 -3.47
C GLY A 32 4.10 6.85 -4.33
N VAL A 33 3.90 7.04 -5.64
CA VAL A 33 4.97 7.42 -6.58
C VAL A 33 5.61 8.74 -6.15
N GLY A 34 4.81 9.72 -5.73
CA GLY A 34 5.33 10.98 -5.21
C GLY A 34 6.22 10.83 -3.97
N ARG A 35 5.91 9.88 -3.06
CA ARG A 35 6.77 9.58 -1.89
C ARG A 35 8.09 8.94 -2.30
N ILE A 36 8.07 8.01 -3.26
CA ILE A 36 9.27 7.35 -3.77
C ILE A 36 10.16 8.34 -4.50
N GLN A 37 9.56 9.17 -5.37
CA GLN A 37 10.28 10.22 -6.08
C GLN A 37 10.99 11.16 -5.10
N ARG A 38 10.28 11.64 -4.07
CA ARG A 38 10.88 12.47 -3.02
C ARG A 38 11.99 11.76 -2.26
N PHE A 39 11.83 10.47 -1.95
CA PHE A 39 12.87 9.69 -1.28
C PHE A 39 14.13 9.54 -2.14
N VAL A 40 13.97 9.31 -3.45
CA VAL A 40 15.09 9.24 -4.39
C VAL A 40 15.76 10.60 -4.53
N ASP A 41 14.97 11.67 -4.68
CA ASP A 41 15.47 13.04 -4.80
C ASP A 41 16.23 13.47 -3.54
N GLU A 42 15.73 13.14 -2.35
CA GLU A 42 16.39 13.40 -1.06
C GLU A 42 17.68 12.58 -0.91
N LYS A 43 17.69 11.33 -1.36
CA LYS A 43 18.88 10.46 -1.35
C LYS A 43 19.96 10.95 -2.32
N GLN A 44 19.56 11.52 -3.46
CA GLN A 44 20.47 11.92 -4.52
C GLN A 44 20.96 13.38 -4.37
N ASN A 45 20.06 14.29 -3.98
CA ASN A 45 20.31 15.74 -3.94
C ASN A 45 20.36 16.31 -2.51
N GLY A 46 20.09 15.49 -1.49
CA GLY A 46 20.05 15.91 -0.09
C GLY A 46 18.69 16.48 0.36
N PRO A 47 18.54 16.79 1.67
CA PRO A 47 17.28 17.29 2.23
C PRO A 47 16.90 18.65 1.63
N MET A 48 15.66 18.81 1.17
CA MET A 48 15.20 20.10 0.63
C MET A 48 15.06 21.13 1.75
N PRO A 49 15.73 22.30 1.67
CA PRO A 49 15.83 23.28 2.76
C PRO A 49 14.52 24.00 3.11
N HIS A 50 13.44 23.77 2.37
CA HIS A 50 12.17 24.51 2.50
C HIS A 50 10.93 23.61 2.70
N GLU A 51 11.11 22.30 2.88
CA GLU A 51 9.98 21.42 3.15
C GLU A 51 9.66 21.44 4.65
N PRO A 52 8.42 21.74 5.08
CA PRO A 52 8.05 21.66 6.49
C PRO A 52 8.25 20.23 7.01
N LEU A 53 8.84 20.10 8.20
CA LEU A 53 9.08 18.83 8.90
C LEU A 53 7.86 17.92 8.78
N ARG A 54 8.08 16.68 8.31
CA ARG A 54 6.98 15.79 7.93
C ARG A 54 6.11 15.45 9.13
N GLN A 55 4.81 15.50 8.92
CA GLN A 55 3.82 14.94 9.85
C GLN A 55 4.09 13.44 10.02
N GLY A 56 4.71 13.05 11.14
CA GLY A 56 5.09 11.66 11.45
C GLY A 56 6.54 11.46 11.88
N GLU A 57 7.46 12.39 11.61
CA GLU A 57 8.87 12.24 12.02
C GLU A 57 9.09 12.38 13.54
N ALA A 58 8.11 12.93 14.28
CA ALA A 58 8.17 13.09 15.72
C ALA A 58 7.20 12.19 16.52
N SER A 59 6.40 11.33 15.85
CA SER A 59 5.34 10.55 16.52
C SER A 59 5.26 9.08 16.11
N ALA A 60 6.24 8.57 15.36
CA ALA A 60 6.28 7.15 15.03
C ALA A 60 6.74 6.35 16.26
N ASN A 61 5.79 5.71 16.95
CA ASN A 61 6.11 4.71 17.96
C ASN A 61 6.74 3.50 17.23
N PRO A 62 7.99 3.11 17.54
CA PRO A 62 8.68 2.02 16.82
C PRO A 62 7.97 0.66 16.93
N GLU A 63 7.02 0.50 17.86
CA GLU A 63 6.21 -0.72 18.01
C GLU A 63 4.95 -0.74 17.13
N ASP A 64 4.51 0.40 16.56
CA ASP A 64 3.33 0.45 15.70
C ASP A 64 3.68 0.00 14.27
N ARG A 65 3.39 -1.27 13.96
CA ARG A 65 3.45 -1.76 12.58
C ARG A 65 2.39 -1.02 11.76
N GLY A 66 2.82 -0.25 10.77
CA GLY A 66 1.92 0.58 9.97
C GLY A 66 0.86 -0.23 9.20
N PHE A 67 -0.23 0.44 8.83
CA PHE A 67 -1.38 -0.13 8.10
C PHE A 67 -0.99 -1.03 6.91
N ALA A 68 0.05 -0.67 6.16
CA ALA A 68 0.49 -1.45 5.01
C ALA A 68 0.96 -2.87 5.40
N HIS A 69 1.62 -3.03 6.55
CA HIS A 69 2.05 -4.34 7.04
C HIS A 69 0.85 -5.26 7.25
N HIS A 70 -0.14 -4.79 8.01
CA HIS A 70 -1.38 -5.53 8.25
C HIS A 70 -2.20 -5.78 6.98
N PHE A 71 -2.23 -4.81 6.06
CA PHE A 71 -2.91 -4.95 4.78
C PHE A 71 -2.29 -6.07 3.91
N PHE A 72 -0.96 -6.12 3.81
CA PHE A 72 -0.28 -7.17 3.06
C PHE A 72 -0.32 -8.53 3.77
N GLU A 73 -0.25 -8.56 5.10
CA GLU A 73 -0.48 -9.78 5.87
C GLU A 73 -1.88 -10.34 5.62
N GLU A 74 -2.91 -9.49 5.62
CA GLU A 74 -4.28 -9.91 5.38
C GLU A 74 -4.50 -10.39 3.94
N LEU A 75 -3.93 -9.71 2.94
CA LEU A 75 -3.94 -10.20 1.56
C LEU A 75 -3.28 -11.59 1.43
N LYS A 76 -2.13 -11.79 2.08
CA LYS A 76 -1.44 -13.08 2.11
C LYS A 76 -2.26 -14.15 2.83
N ASN A 77 -2.90 -13.79 3.94
CA ASN A 77 -3.72 -14.67 4.76
C ASN A 77 -5.03 -15.07 4.04
N GLN A 78 -5.62 -14.17 3.26
CA GLN A 78 -6.74 -14.45 2.37
C GLN A 78 -6.35 -15.39 1.22
N PHE A 79 -5.18 -15.19 0.62
CA PHE A 79 -4.66 -16.11 -0.40
C PHE A 79 -4.37 -17.51 0.16
N ARG A 80 -3.95 -17.61 1.43
CA ARG A 80 -3.76 -18.88 2.16
C ARG A 80 -5.05 -19.52 2.67
N GLY A 81 -6.19 -18.83 2.62
CA GLY A 81 -7.47 -19.34 3.12
C GLY A 81 -7.60 -19.34 4.64
N THR A 82 -6.76 -18.60 5.37
CA THR A 82 -6.85 -18.41 6.83
C THR A 82 -6.94 -16.92 7.15
N PRO A 83 -8.13 -16.29 6.99
CA PRO A 83 -8.32 -14.88 7.31
C PRO A 83 -8.01 -14.61 8.79
N THR A 84 -7.48 -13.43 9.10
CA THR A 84 -7.21 -13.06 10.49
C THR A 84 -8.49 -12.48 11.11
N ASP A 85 -9.03 -13.11 12.15
CA ASP A 85 -10.18 -12.56 12.88
C ASP A 85 -9.77 -11.25 13.59
N PRO A 86 -10.56 -10.16 13.48
CA PRO A 86 -10.27 -8.94 14.21
C PRO A 86 -10.33 -9.23 15.72
N PRO A 87 -9.46 -8.59 16.52
CA PRO A 87 -9.48 -8.80 17.96
C PRO A 87 -10.87 -8.46 18.49
N ARG A 88 -11.50 -9.42 19.18
CA ARG A 88 -12.74 -9.17 19.92
C ARG A 88 -12.45 -8.02 20.88
N ARG A 89 -13.02 -6.83 20.61
CA ARG A 89 -13.06 -5.75 21.60
C ARG A 89 -13.87 -6.28 22.79
N GLY A 90 -13.16 -6.84 23.77
CA GLY A 90 -13.70 -6.91 25.12
C GLY A 90 -14.07 -5.49 25.57
N PRO A 91 -15.15 -5.31 26.34
CA PRO A 91 -15.58 -4.00 26.79
C PRO A 91 -14.43 -3.27 27.50
N PRO A 92 -14.31 -1.94 27.32
CA PRO A 92 -13.20 -1.16 27.87
C PRO A 92 -13.13 -1.31 29.38
N ALA A 93 -11.92 -1.58 29.90
CA ALA A 93 -11.69 -1.65 31.33
C ALA A 93 -12.01 -0.29 31.98
N PRO A 94 -12.67 -0.28 33.17
CA PRO A 94 -13.05 0.97 33.83
C PRO A 94 -11.81 1.80 34.21
N PRO A 95 -11.91 3.13 34.19
CA PRO A 95 -10.79 4.01 34.50
C PRO A 95 -10.35 3.79 35.95
N LYS A 96 -9.05 3.51 36.14
CA LYS A 96 -8.44 3.50 37.48
C LYS A 96 -8.48 4.92 38.04
N ARG A 97 -9.15 5.08 39.19
CA ARG A 97 -9.11 6.28 40.02
C ARG A 97 -7.86 6.28 40.89
#